data_AF-A0A401I0L7-F1
#
_entry.id   AF-A0A401I0L7-F1
#
_cell.length_a   1.000
_cell.length_b   1.000
_cell.length_c   1.000
_cell.angle_alpha   90.00
_cell.angle_beta   90.00
_cell.angle_gamma   90.00
#
_symmetry.space_group_name_H-M   'P 1'
#
loop_
_entity.id
_entity.type
_entity.pdbx_description
1 polymer ?
#
loop_
_entity_poly.entity_id
_entity_poly.type
_entity_poly.pdbx_seq_one_letter_code
_entity_poly.pdbx_strand_id
1 'polypeptide(L)' 'MLAVIRQIAKEGITMIIVTHEMGFAQDVANHVVFMDGGVIVEQGEPKQVFGFPKEERTRQFLRRITPESSYSI' A
#
# COMPACT_ATOMS: atom_id res chain seq x y z
N MET A 1 9.19 10.22 -11.12
CA MET A 1 7.90 9.64 -11.58
C MET A 1 6.78 9.83 -10.55
N LEU A 2 6.99 9.44 -9.29
CA LEU A 2 5.95 9.49 -8.23
C LEU A 2 5.31 10.87 -8.02
N ALA A 3 6.06 11.97 -8.14
CA ALA A 3 5.52 13.33 -7.95
C ALA A 3 4.40 13.70 -8.94
N VAL A 4 4.51 13.27 -10.20
CA VAL A 4 3.47 13.50 -11.22
C VAL A 4 2.21 12.70 -10.89
N ILE A 5 2.39 11.44 -10.46
CA ILE A 5 1.28 10.58 -10.07
C ILE A 5 0.54 11.15 -8.84
N ARG A 6 1.27 11.72 -7.87
CA ARG A 6 0.67 12.44 -6.72
C ARG A 6 -0.18 13.63 -7.17
N GLN A 7 0.28 14.37 -8.18
CA GLN A 7 -0.44 15.53 -8.68
C GLN A 7 -1.75 15.12 -9.35
N ILE A 8 -1.72 14.11 -10.21
CA ILE A 8 -2.90 13.58 -10.90
C ILE A 8 -3.91 12.98 -9.90
N ALA A 9 -3.43 12.29 -8.87
CA ALA A 9 -4.31 11.75 -7.82
C ALA A 9 -5.07 12.85 -7.06
N LYS A 10 -4.46 14.03 -6.88
CA LYS A 10 -5.12 15.19 -6.25
C LYS A 10 -6.16 15.86 -7.14
N GLU A 11 -6.12 15.63 -8.45
CA GLU A 11 -7.07 16.19 -9.41
C GLU A 11 -8.40 15.42 -9.43
N GLY A 12 -8.57 14.42 -8.56
CA GLY A 12 -9.82 13.68 -8.39
C GLY A 12 -10.07 12.60 -9.44
N ILE A 13 -9.03 12.24 -10.20
CA ILE A 13 -9.10 11.21 -11.23
C ILE A 13 -9.05 9.83 -10.56
N THR A 14 -9.92 8.91 -11.00
CA THR A 14 -9.86 7.51 -10.55
C THR A 14 -8.62 6.83 -11.12
N MET A 15 -7.76 6.30 -10.26
CA MET A 15 -6.49 5.69 -10.65
C MET A 15 -6.34 4.30 -10.03
N ILE A 16 -5.82 3.36 -10.80
CA ILE A 16 -5.33 2.07 -10.31
C ILE A 16 -3.82 2.07 -10.48
N ILE A 17 -3.10 1.83 -9.39
CA ILE A 17 -1.65 1.89 -9.37
C ILE A 17 -1.14 0.57 -8.79
N VAL A 18 -0.27 -0.12 -9.54
CA VAL A 18 0.48 -1.28 -9.06
C VAL A 18 1.87 -0.79 -8.72
N THR A 19 2.28 -0.95 -7.46
CA THR A 19 3.57 -0.45 -6.98
C THR A 19 4.14 -1.32 -5.87
N HIS A 20 5.46 -1.37 -5.80
CA HIS A 20 6.20 -1.94 -4.66
C HIS A 20 6.65 -0.86 -3.66
N GLU A 21 6.39 0.42 -3.95
CA GLU A 21 6.71 1.55 -3.09
C GLU A 21 5.59 1.79 -2.06
N MET A 22 5.69 1.13 -0.90
CA MET A 22 4.62 1.14 0.10
C MET A 22 4.34 2.52 0.70
N GLY A 23 5.36 3.34 0.94
CA GLY A 23 5.17 4.71 1.45
C GLY A 23 4.40 5.59 0.47
N PHE A 24 4.59 5.37 -0.85
CA PHE A 24 3.79 6.04 -1.86
C PHE A 24 2.32 5.56 -1.84
N ALA A 25 2.11 4.25 -1.72
CA ALA A 25 0.76 3.69 -1.62
C ALA A 25 0.05 4.20 -0.36
N GLN A 26 0.73 4.29 0.78
CA GLN A 26 0.16 4.82 2.02
C GLN A 26 -0.23 6.30 1.93
N ASP A 27 0.54 7.10 1.19
CA ASP A 27 0.30 8.54 1.09
C ASP A 27 -0.82 8.93 0.11
N VAL A 28 -0.99 8.14 -0.95
CA VAL A 28 -1.83 8.53 -2.10
C VAL A 28 -3.08 7.68 -2.24
N ALA A 29 -3.02 6.40 -1.84
CA ALA A 29 -4.15 5.50 -2.03
C ALA A 29 -5.25 5.78 -0.99
N ASN A 30 -6.50 5.76 -1.46
CA ASN A 30 -7.66 5.70 -0.59
C ASN A 30 -7.99 4.24 -0.20
N HIS A 31 -7.57 3.29 -1.03
CA HIS A 31 -7.82 1.87 -0.83
C HIS A 31 -6.62 1.06 -1.33
N VAL A 32 -6.23 0.05 -0.55
CA VAL A 32 -5.11 -0.83 -0.85
C VAL A 32 -5.62 -2.25 -0.99
N VAL A 33 -5.13 -2.95 -2.01
CA VAL A 33 -5.43 -4.35 -2.29
C VAL A 33 -4.12 -5.12 -2.30
N PHE A 34 -3.98 -6.07 -1.39
CA PHE A 34 -2.90 -7.03 -1.37
C PHE A 34 -3.33 -8.31 -2.09
N MET A 35 -2.56 -8.67 -3.12
CA MET A 35 -2.80 -9.86 -3.93
C MET A 35 -1.63 -10.82 -3.81
N ASP A 36 -1.96 -12.10 -3.68
CA ASP A 36 -0.98 -13.19 -3.66
C ASP A 36 -1.62 -14.44 -4.29
N GLY A 37 -0.85 -15.19 -5.07
CA GLY A 37 -1.33 -16.40 -5.76
C GLY A 37 -2.51 -16.17 -6.73
N GLY A 38 -2.67 -14.95 -7.25
CA GLY A 38 -3.77 -14.59 -8.15
C GLY A 38 -5.11 -14.31 -7.45
N VAL A 39 -5.15 -14.23 -6.12
CA VAL A 39 -6.34 -13.86 -5.35
C VAL A 39 -6.09 -12.60 -4.53
N ILE A 40 -7.17 -11.86 -4.22
CA ILE A 40 -7.12 -10.78 -3.23
C ILE A 40 -7.08 -11.45 -1.85
N VAL A 41 -5.96 -11.29 -1.16
CA VAL A 41 -5.77 -11.84 0.18
C VAL A 41 -6.28 -10.88 1.23
N GLU A 42 -5.97 -9.59 1.09
CA GLU A 42 -6.41 -8.56 2.02
C GLU A 42 -6.66 -7.26 1.27
N GLN A 43 -7.67 -6.49 1.68
CA GLN A 43 -7.94 -5.17 1.12
C GLN A 43 -8.54 -4.25 2.17
N GLY A 44 -8.31 -2.95 2.05
CA GLY A 44 -8.82 -1.98 3.02
C GLY A 44 -8.15 -0.61 2.95
N GLU A 45 -8.40 0.19 3.98
CA GLU A 45 -7.72 1.47 4.17
C GLU A 45 -6.20 1.25 4.30
N PRO A 46 -5.35 2.08 3.70
CA PRO A 46 -3.89 1.92 3.78
C PRO A 46 -3.39 1.83 5.22
N LYS A 47 -3.94 2.64 6.14
CA LYS A 47 -3.57 2.62 7.56
C LYS A 47 -3.87 1.28 8.23
N GLN A 48 -4.93 0.58 7.82
CA GLN A 48 -5.28 -0.72 8.36
C GLN A 48 -4.38 -1.81 7.75
N VAL A 49 -4.23 -1.82 6.43
CA VAL A 49 -3.46 -2.87 5.73
C VAL A 49 -1.97 -2.78 6.06
N PHE A 50 -1.40 -1.57 6.12
CA PHE A 50 0.03 -1.38 6.44
C PHE A 50 0.33 -1.36 7.95
N GLY A 51 -0.55 -0.78 8.76
CA GLY A 51 -0.32 -0.62 10.20
C GLY A 51 -0.80 -1.80 11.04
N PHE A 52 -1.97 -2.36 10.70
CA PHE A 52 -2.62 -3.44 11.45
C PHE A 52 -3.14 -4.55 10.52
N PRO A 53 -2.27 -5.17 9.70
CA PRO A 53 -2.65 -6.24 8.79
C PRO A 53 -3.31 -7.39 9.55
N LYS A 54 -4.46 -7.86 9.04
CA LYS A 54 -5.22 -8.97 9.60
C LYS A 54 -4.72 -10.31 9.09
N GLU A 55 -4.32 -10.37 7.82
CA GLU A 55 -3.88 -11.62 7.20
C GLU A 55 -2.39 -11.88 7.47
N GLU A 56 -2.07 -13.13 7.80
CA GLU A 56 -0.70 -13.54 8.10
C GLU A 56 0.21 -13.45 6.88
N ARG A 57 -0.33 -13.70 5.68
CA ARG A 57 0.40 -13.54 4.42
C ARG A 57 0.78 -12.08 4.17
N THR A 58 -0.12 -11.14 4.42
CA THR A 58 0.16 -9.69 4.32
C THR A 58 1.26 -9.30 5.30
N ARG A 59 1.20 -9.77 6.56
CA ARG A 59 2.25 -9.53 7.57
C ARG A 59 3.62 -10.02 7.10
N GLN A 60 3.68 -11.24 6.59
CA GLN A 60 4.92 -11.82 6.10
C GLN A 60 5.48 -11.03 4.91
N PHE A 61 4.61 -10.57 4.01
CA PHE A 61 5.01 -9.74 2.89
C PHE A 61 5.56 -8.39 3.37
N LEU A 62 4.84 -7.68 4.25
CA LEU A 62 5.27 -6.39 4.80
C LEU A 62 6.61 -6.50 5.55
N ARG A 63 6.83 -7.58 6.30
CA ARG A 63 8.11 -7.83 6.98
C ARG A 63 9.30 -8.03 6.03
N ARG A 64 9.06 -8.55 4.82
CA ARG A 64 10.14 -8.76 3.83
C ARG A 64 10.51 -7.49 3.08
N ILE A 65 9.53 -6.61 2.86
CA ILE A 65 9.73 -5.37 2.09
C ILE A 65 10.11 -4.18 2.97
N THR A 66 9.78 -4.22 4.26
CA THR A 66 10.16 -3.20 5.24
C THR A 66 11.34 -3.76 6.06
N PRO A 67 12.61 -3.46 5.71
CA PRO A 67 13.68 -3.60 6.69
C PRO A 67 13.30 -2.75 7.92
N GLU A 68 13.49 -3.27 9.13
CA GLU A 68 13.00 -2.80 10.45
C GLU A 68 13.31 -1.32 10.84
N SER A 69 13.69 -0.43 9.93
CA SER A 69 14.13 0.94 10.22
C SER A 69 13.38 2.00 9.42
N SER A 70 12.05 2.09 9.56
CA SER A 70 11.30 3.35 9.42
C SER A 70 9.80 3.12 9.55
N TYR A 71 9.29 3.03 10.78
CA TYR A 71 7.98 3.57 11.13
C TYR A 71 8.04 3.97 12.61
N SER A 72 8.79 5.04 12.87
CA SER A 72 8.59 5.86 14.06
C SER A 72 7.98 7.17 13.57
N ILE A 73 6.69 7.36 13.85
CA ILE A 73 6.15 8.69 14.15
C ILE A 73 6.22 8.80 15.67
#